data_AF-A0A7Y4ZN76-F1
#
_entry.id   AF-A0A7Y4ZN76-F1
#
_cell.length_a   1.000
_cell.length_b   1.000
_cell.length_c   1.000
_cell.angle_alpha   90.00
_cell.angle_beta   90.00
_cell.angle_gamma   90.00
#
_symmetry.space_group_name_H-M   'P 1'
#
loop_
_entity.id
_entity.type
_entity.pdbx_description
1 polymer ?
#
loop_
_entity_poly.entity_id
_entity_poly.type
_entity_poly.pdbx_seq_one_letter_code
_entity_poly.pdbx_strand_id
1 'polypeptide(L)' 'MSPPVSALAAPAPGAPVPWDALQVFPWVRALEACPQDAIHHAEGNVWIHTRMVLETLVAMPA' A
#
# COMPACT_ATOMS: atom_id res chain seq x y z
N MET A 1 -0.17 -4.73 -21.47
CA MET A 1 -1.63 -4.58 -21.38
C MET A 1 -1.94 -4.37 -19.90
N SER A 2 -2.43 -3.19 -19.51
CA SER A 2 -2.85 -2.97 -18.12
C SER A 2 -4.16 -3.72 -17.87
N PRO A 3 -4.30 -4.49 -16.77
CA PRO A 3 -5.56 -5.13 -16.46
C PRO A 3 -6.64 -4.06 -16.24
N PRO A 4 -7.92 -4.36 -16.53
CA PRO A 4 -9.00 -3.42 -16.24
C PRO A 4 -9.02 -3.13 -14.74
N VAL A 5 -9.06 -1.84 -14.38
CA VAL A 5 -9.06 -1.32 -12.99
C VAL A 5 -10.24 -1.86 -12.15
N SER A 6 -11.19 -2.55 -12.78
CA SER A 6 -12.41 -3.09 -12.16
C SER A 6 -12.21 -4.31 -11.23
N ALA A 7 -10.97 -4.77 -10.97
CA ALA A 7 -10.71 -5.99 -10.19
C ALA A 7 -10.16 -5.78 -8.76
N LEU A 8 -9.98 -4.54 -8.31
CA LEU A 8 -9.47 -4.27 -6.95
C LEU A 8 -10.54 -3.54 -6.14
N ALA A 9 -11.53 -4.28 -5.66
CA ALA A 9 -12.33 -3.80 -4.54
C ALA A 9 -11.40 -3.56 -3.34
N ALA A 10 -11.67 -2.49 -2.58
CA ALA A 10 -10.99 -2.30 -1.31
C ALA A 10 -11.21 -3.54 -0.43
N PRO A 11 -10.20 -4.00 0.32
CA PRO A 11 -10.40 -5.10 1.27
C PRO A 11 -11.49 -4.72 2.27
N ALA A 12 -12.31 -5.70 2.65
CA ALA A 12 -13.25 -5.52 3.74
C ALA A 12 -12.49 -5.19 5.05
N PRO A 13 -13.11 -4.49 6.01
CA PRO A 13 -12.52 -4.33 7.34
C PRO A 13 -12.09 -5.67 7.92
N GLY A 14 -10.86 -5.73 8.42
CA GLY A 14 -10.21 -6.94 8.93
C GLY A 14 -9.66 -7.92 7.88
N ALA A 15 -9.87 -7.69 6.59
CA ALA A 15 -9.35 -8.58 5.54
C ALA A 15 -7.86 -8.31 5.24
N PRO A 16 -7.04 -9.32 4.98
CA PRO A 16 -5.62 -9.13 4.67
C PRO A 16 -5.44 -8.36 3.35
N VAL A 17 -4.45 -7.46 3.32
CA VAL A 17 -4.07 -6.72 2.12
C VAL A 17 -3.13 -7.58 1.26
N PRO A 18 -3.40 -7.79 -0.04
CA PRO A 18 -2.58 -8.66 -0.89
C PRO A 18 -1.32 -7.93 -1.41
N TRP A 19 -0.40 -7.61 -0.51
CA TRP A 19 0.79 -6.78 -0.79
C TRP A 19 1.60 -7.24 -2.01
N ASP A 20 1.86 -8.54 -2.13
CA ASP A 20 2.65 -9.08 -3.25
C ASP A 20 1.90 -8.98 -4.59
N ALA A 21 0.57 -9.09 -4.58
CA ALA A 21 -0.23 -8.98 -5.79
C ALA A 21 -0.23 -7.54 -6.34
N LEU A 22 -0.13 -6.54 -5.46
CA LEU A 22 -0.04 -5.13 -5.86
C LEU A 22 1.26 -4.81 -6.59
N GLN A 23 2.30 -5.64 -6.42
CA GLN A 23 3.57 -5.46 -7.13
C GLN A 23 3.47 -5.65 -8.65
N VAL A 24 2.31 -6.07 -9.18
CA VAL A 24 2.04 -6.04 -10.64
C VAL A 24 2.13 -4.62 -11.20
N PHE A 25 1.78 -3.61 -10.42
CA PHE A 25 1.76 -2.22 -10.86
C PHE A 25 3.16 -1.59 -10.78
N PRO A 26 3.69 -1.04 -11.90
CA PRO A 26 5.01 -0.40 -11.88
C PRO A 26 5.14 0.75 -10.87
N TRP A 27 4.07 1.50 -10.65
CA TRP A 27 4.07 2.60 -9.68
C TRP A 27 4.10 2.11 -8.24
N VAL A 28 3.56 0.92 -7.93
CA VAL A 28 3.66 0.31 -6.59
C VAL A 28 5.11 -0.06 -6.31
N ARG A 29 5.78 -0.73 -7.26
CA ARG A 29 7.21 -1.06 -7.14
C ARG A 29 8.08 0.18 -6.92
N ALA A 30 7.72 1.29 -7.55
CA ALA A 30 8.46 2.55 -7.41
C ALA A 30 8.40 3.15 -5.98
N LEU A 31 7.42 2.77 -5.17
CA LEU A 31 7.29 3.27 -3.80
C LEU A 31 8.41 2.77 -2.87
N GLU A 32 8.97 1.58 -3.13
CA GLU A 32 10.08 1.01 -2.33
C GLU A 32 11.36 1.85 -2.44
N ALA A 33 11.59 2.43 -3.62
CA ALA A 33 12.73 3.28 -3.91
C ALA A 33 12.45 4.76 -3.65
N CYS A 34 11.27 5.12 -3.13
CA CYS A 34 10.88 6.50 -2.88
C CYS A 34 11.12 6.87 -1.41
N PRO A 35 12.27 7.50 -1.07
CA PRO A 35 12.58 7.87 0.30
C PRO A 35 11.63 8.96 0.79
N GLN A 36 11.37 8.96 2.09
CA GLN A 36 10.70 10.06 2.79
C GLN A 36 11.68 10.78 3.72
N ASP A 37 11.31 11.99 4.13
CA ASP A 37 12.11 12.80 5.05
C ASP A 37 12.25 12.10 6.41
N ALA A 38 13.47 11.88 6.88
CA ALA A 38 13.71 11.09 8.08
C ALA A 38 13.24 11.76 9.39
N ILE A 39 12.97 13.08 9.39
CA ILE A 39 12.44 13.79 10.57
C ILE A 39 10.94 13.57 10.70
N HIS A 40 10.20 13.67 9.58
CA HIS A 40 8.75 13.54 9.57
C HIS A 40 8.26 12.11 9.32
N HIS A 41 9.10 11.28 8.69
CA HIS A 41 8.79 9.92 8.23
C HIS A 41 9.97 8.98 8.53
N ALA A 42 10.18 8.70 9.82
CA ALA A 42 11.26 7.84 10.31
C ALA A 42 11.19 6.40 9.78
N GLU A 43 10.04 5.96 9.25
CA GLU A 43 9.82 4.67 8.61
C GLU A 43 10.63 4.45 7.32
N GLY A 44 11.10 5.52 6.69
CA GLY A 44 12.11 5.48 5.63
C GLY A 44 11.58 5.70 4.22
N ASN A 45 10.61 4.91 3.74
CA ASN A 45 10.11 5.04 2.36
C ASN A 45 8.58 5.00 2.26
N VAL A 46 8.08 5.52 1.13
CA VAL A 46 6.63 5.63 0.86
C VAL A 46 5.94 4.27 0.89
N TRP A 47 6.64 3.19 0.51
CA TRP A 47 6.06 1.84 0.57
C TRP A 47 5.75 1.41 2.00
N ILE A 48 6.71 1.56 2.92
CA ILE A 48 6.52 1.22 4.33
C ILE A 48 5.40 2.06 4.93
N HIS A 49 5.40 3.38 4.69
CA HIS A 49 4.33 4.26 5.18
C HIS A 49 2.95 3.85 4.68
N THR A 50 2.83 3.58 3.37
CA THR A 50 1.57 3.16 2.74
C THR A 50 1.03 1.88 3.37
N ARG A 51 1.91 0.91 3.64
CA ARG A 51 1.54 -0.33 4.32
C ARG A 51 1.01 -0.09 5.72
N MET A 52 1.71 0.72 6.51
CA MET A 52 1.30 1.06 7.87
C MET A 52 -0.08 1.74 7.90
N VAL A 53 -0.33 2.69 7.00
CA VAL A 53 -1.62 3.40 6.92
C VAL A 53 -2.74 2.46 6.53
N LEU A 54 -2.57 1.65 5.48
CA LEU A 54 -3.62 0.76 5.00
C LEU A 54 -3.89 -0.42 5.95
N GLU A 55 -2.86 -0.97 6.60
CA GLU A 55 -3.03 -1.97 7.66
C GLU A 55 -3.85 -1.41 8.82
N THR A 56 -3.60 -0.14 9.20
CA THR A 56 -4.39 0.55 10.21
C THR A 56 -5.84 0.74 9.76
N LEU A 57 -6.06 1.25 8.55
CA LEU A 57 -7.40 1.50 8.01
C LEU A 57 -8.23 0.22 7.90
N VAL A 58 -7.62 -0.88 7.45
CA VAL A 58 -8.28 -2.19 7.40
C VAL A 58 -8.65 -2.68 8.80
N ALA A 59 -7.83 -2.42 9.81
CA ALA A 59 -8.11 -2.83 11.19
C ALA A 59 -9.21 -1.99 11.87
N MET A 60 -9.61 -0.85 11.29
CA MET A 60 -10.65 0.01 11.86
C MET A 60 -12.05 -0.59 11.63
N PRO A 61 -12.97 -0.45 12.60
CA PRO A 61 -14.38 -0.77 12.39
C PRO A 61 -14.99 0.04 11.23
N ALA A 62 -15.97 -0.58 10.55
CA ALA A 62 -16.76 0.07 9.50
C ALA A 62 -17.71 1.14 10.06
#